data_AF-A0A1I0TT09-F1
#
_entry.id   AF-A0A1I0TT09-F1
#
_cell.length_a   1.000
_cell.length_b   1.000
_cell.length_c   1.000
_cell.angle_alpha   90.00
_cell.angle_beta   90.00
_cell.angle_gamma   90.00
#
_symmetry.space_group_name_H-M   'P 1'
#
loop_
_entity.id
_entity.type
_entity.pdbx_description
1 polymer ?
#
loop_
_entity_poly.entity_id
_entity_poly.type
_entity_poly.pdbx_seq_one_letter_code
_entity_poly.pdbx_strand_id
1 'polypeptide(L)' 'MESQLTVEMILRHHDLTVEEVLSLPLFANFTVDEAEDLILTVKKFSIIVFNAHQKLESDDGKSD' A
#
# COMPACT_ATOMS: atom_id res chain seq x y z
N MET A 1 -8.18 -19.33 10.29
CA MET A 1 -8.10 -18.22 11.26
C MET A 1 -7.77 -17.00 10.42
N GLU A 2 -8.79 -16.25 10.00
CA GLU A 2 -8.58 -15.06 9.17
C GLU A 2 -7.84 -14.04 10.01
N SER A 3 -6.58 -13.74 9.66
CA SER A 3 -5.85 -12.67 10.34
C SER A 3 -6.55 -11.37 9.97
N GLN A 4 -7.11 -10.66 10.95
CA GLN A 4 -7.58 -9.30 10.75
C GLN A 4 -6.39 -8.47 10.25
N LEU A 5 -6.39 -8.13 8.97
CA LEU A 5 -5.36 -7.31 8.35
C LEU A 5 -5.44 -5.93 9.01
N THR A 6 -4.35 -5.45 9.61
CA THR A 6 -4.30 -4.09 10.17
C THR A 6 -3.52 -3.17 9.24
N VAL A 7 -3.76 -1.86 9.34
CA VAL A 7 -3.00 -0.86 8.55
C VAL A 7 -1.50 -0.99 8.80
N GLU A 8 -1.07 -1.25 10.04
CA GLU A 8 0.33 -1.47 10.40
C GLU A 8 0.92 -2.69 9.68
N MET A 9 0.15 -3.77 9.53
CA MET A 9 0.57 -4.97 8.79
C MET A 9 0.72 -4.70 7.29
N ILE A 10 -0.19 -3.90 6.71
CA ILE A 10 -0.13 -3.51 5.29
C ILE A 10 1.10 -2.67 5.01
N LEU A 11 1.41 -1.72 5.91
CA LEU A 11 2.57 -0.86 5.76
C LEU A 11 3.90 -1.63 5.90
N ARG A 12 3.98 -2.60 6.81
CA ARG A 12 5.16 -3.47 6.99
C ARG A 12 5.37 -4.48 5.85
N HIS A 13 4.31 -5.00 5.24
CA HIS A 13 4.44 -5.90 4.10
C HIS A 13 4.90 -5.20 2.81
N HIS A 14 4.95 -3.87 2.80
CA HIS A 14 5.42 -3.05 1.68
C HIS A 14 6.65 -2.21 2.05
N ASP A 15 7.56 -2.74 2.87
CA ASP A 15 8.90 -2.16 3.05
C ASP A 15 9.77 -2.41 1.82
N LEU A 16 9.33 -1.84 0.69
CA LEU A 16 10.14 -1.67 -0.51
C LEU A 16 11.33 -0.77 -0.16
N THR A 17 12.54 -1.22 -0.48
CA THR A 17 13.72 -0.36 -0.40
C THR A 17 13.90 0.43 -1.70
N VAL A 18 14.67 1.53 -1.61
CA VAL A 18 15.07 2.28 -2.80
C VAL A 18 15.83 1.39 -3.78
N GLU A 19 16.70 0.48 -3.30
CA GLU A 19 17.44 -0.43 -4.20
C GLU A 19 16.50 -1.38 -4.93
N GLU A 20 15.49 -1.92 -4.25
CA GLU A 20 14.49 -2.79 -4.87
C GLU A 20 13.70 -2.05 -5.94
N VAL A 21 13.29 -0.81 -5.66
CA VAL A 21 12.59 0.05 -6.65
C VAL A 21 13.47 0.29 -7.87
N LEU A 22 14.71 0.74 -7.67
CA LEU A 22 15.64 1.05 -8.75
C LEU A 22 16.10 -0.20 -9.51
N SER A 23 15.99 -1.40 -8.92
CA SER A 23 16.25 -2.67 -9.62
C SER A 23 15.20 -3.00 -10.68
N LEU A 24 14.01 -2.40 -10.61
CA LEU A 24 12.95 -2.61 -11.59
C LEU A 24 13.22 -1.80 -12.86
N PRO A 25 13.20 -2.41 -14.07
CA PRO A 25 13.50 -1.70 -15.32
C PRO A 25 12.63 -0.47 -15.57
N LEU A 26 11.40 -0.46 -15.04
CA LEU A 26 10.47 0.66 -15.15
C LEU A 26 10.94 1.91 -14.38
N PHE A 27 11.66 1.73 -13.28
CA PHE A 27 12.10 2.79 -12.37
C PHE A 27 13.62 2.93 -12.31
N ALA A 28 14.37 2.22 -13.15
CA ALA A 28 15.83 2.21 -13.13
C ALA A 28 16.49 3.60 -13.34
N ASN A 29 15.77 4.54 -13.94
CA ASN A 29 16.24 5.91 -14.16
C ASN A 29 15.75 6.91 -13.12
N PHE A 30 15.01 6.46 -12.10
CA PHE A 30 14.60 7.35 -11.02
C PHE A 30 15.83 7.75 -10.20
N THR A 31 15.79 8.99 -9.73
CA THR A 31 16.62 9.44 -8.62
C THR A 31 16.21 8.75 -7.32
N VAL A 32 17.05 8.82 -6.30
CA VAL A 32 16.71 8.31 -4.96
C VAL A 32 15.44 8.98 -4.43
N ASP A 33 15.32 10.31 -4.55
CA ASP A 33 14.16 11.06 -4.10
C ASP A 33 12.86 10.62 -4.82
N GLU A 34 12.92 10.39 -6.14
CA GLU A 34 11.78 9.88 -6.90
C GLU A 34 11.38 8.45 -6.50
N ALA A 35 12.35 7.60 -6.16
CA ALA A 35 12.09 6.26 -5.66
C ALA A 35 11.46 6.28 -4.25
N GLU A 36 11.91 7.17 -3.37
CA GLU A 36 11.31 7.39 -2.05
C GLU A 36 9.86 7.89 -2.16
N ASP A 37 9.60 8.84 -3.06
CA ASP A 37 8.26 9.36 -3.33
C ASP A 37 7.34 8.27 -3.89
N LEU A 38 7.85 7.38 -4.74
CA LEU A 38 7.09 6.22 -5.23
C LEU A 38 6.71 5.28 -4.08
N ILE A 39 7.66 4.93 -3.22
CA ILE A 39 7.42 4.05 -2.05
C ILE A 39 6.33 4.65 -1.16
N LEU A 40 6.42 5.95 -0.87
CA LEU A 40 5.42 6.65 -0.08
C LEU A 40 4.04 6.65 -0.76
N THR A 41 4.01 6.83 -2.08
CA THR A 41 2.78 6.82 -2.87
C THR A 41 2.11 5.45 -2.84
N VAL A 42 2.87 4.37 -3.04
CA VAL A 42 2.36 3.00 -2.94
C VAL A 42 1.78 2.74 -1.54
N LYS A 43 2.51 3.12 -0.47
CA LYS A 43 2.03 2.97 0.92
C LYS A 43 0.71 3.70 1.15
N LYS A 44 0.58 4.95 0.67
CA LYS A 44 -0.67 5.72 0.75
C LYS A 44 -1.80 5.06 -0.02
N PHE A 45 -1.54 4.56 -1.22
CA PHE A 45 -2.53 3.88 -2.04
C PHE A 45 -3.05 2.61 -1.37
N SER A 46 -2.16 1.79 -0.80
CA SER A 46 -2.55 0.59 -0.05
C SER A 46 -3.46 0.90 1.14
N ILE A 47 -3.19 1.99 1.88
CA ILE A 47 -4.08 2.46 2.96
C ILE A 47 -5.46 2.84 2.42
N ILE A 48 -5.51 3.57 1.30
CA ILE A 48 -6.78 4.01 0.71
C ILE A 48 -7.61 2.79 0.28
N VAL A 49 -7.00 1.83 -0.43
CA VAL A 49 -7.67 0.61 -0.88
C VAL A 49 -8.19 -0.19 0.32
N PHE A 50 -7.38 -0.34 1.37
CA PHE A 50 -7.79 -1.04 2.58
C PHE A 50 -8.97 -0.35 3.27
N ASN A 51 -8.90 0.96 3.47
CA ASN A 51 -9.97 1.73 4.09
C ASN A 51 -11.26 1.71 3.27
N ALA A 52 -11.15 1.72 1.94
CA ALA A 52 -12.30 1.59 1.05
C ALA A 52 -12.95 0.21 1.21
N HIS A 53 -12.15 -0.86 1.27
CA HIS A 53 -12.66 -2.21 1.49
C HIS A 53 -13.37 -2.34 2.85
N GLN A 54 -12.77 -1.84 3.94
CA GLN A 54 -13.41 -1.87 5.26
C GLN A 54 -14.74 -1.11 5.30
N LYS A 55 -14.84 0.00 4.56
CA LYS A 55 -16.10 0.75 4.45
C LYS A 55 -17.18 -0.02 3.70
N LEU A 56 -16.83 -0.74 2.63
CA LEU A 56 -17.77 -1.59 1.90
C LEU A 56 -18.31 -2.73 2.78
N GLU A 57 -17.45 -3.39 3.53
CA GLU A 57 -17.87 -4.43 4.50
C GLU A 57 -18.76 -3.88 5.63
N SER A 58 -18.63 -2.59 5.95
CA SER A 58 -19.44 -1.92 6.97
C SER A 58 -20.81 -1.48 6.46
N ASP A 59 -20.96 -1.22 5.15
CA ASP A 59 -22.21 -0.73 4.54
C ASP A 59 -23.12 -1.87 4.04
N ASP A 60 -22.56 -3.04 3.70
CA ASP A 60 -23.32 -4.25 3.34
C ASP A 60 -24.18 -4.82 4.51
N GLY A 61 -24.09 -4.23 5.70
CA GLY A 61 -24.93 -4.53 6.87
C GLY A 61 -26.19 -3.67 7.02
N LYS A 62 -26.45 -2.71 6.13
CA LYS A 62 -27.67 -1.89 6.13
C LYS A 62 -28.46 -2.07 4.82
N SER A 63 -29.08 -3.24 4.68
CA SER A 63 -30.27 -3.37 3.85
C SER A 63 -31.48 -3.34 4.79
N ASP A 64 -32.19 -2.20 4.80
CA ASP A 64 -33.57 -2.07 5.31
C ASP A 64 -34.55 -2.81 4.38
#